data_AF-A0A6J6I6Q2-F1
#
_entry.id   AF-A0A6J6I6Q2-F1
#
_cell.length_a   1.000
_cell.length_b   1.000
_cell.length_c   1.000
_cell.angle_alpha   90.00
_cell.angle_beta   90.00
_cell.angle_gamma   90.00
#
_symmetry.space_group_name_H-M   'P 1'
#
loop_
_entity.id
_entity.type
_entity.pdbx_description
1 polymer ?
#
loop_
_entity_poly.entity_id
_entity_poly.type
_entity_poly.pdbx_seq_one_letter_code
_entity_poly.pdbx_strand_id
1 'polypeptide(L)'
;MFLFRFTCYYYRKAYYRSFWQSPTACAVNEPHKKYSGESRFPLLGQNSHRYFFYIAALISIINTIDAFHSFQSEDGSWGVGVGSIVLTANVVLLWAYTASCHSCRHIMGGRLTNFSKHPLRYKGWTFVSKLNGKHQQLAWTTLASLVVADFYVMAVAAGWITDFNTF
;
A
#
# COMPACT_ATOMS: atom_id res chain seq x y z
N MET A 1 -3.75 6.44 4.95
CA MET A 1 -3.21 5.14 4.52
C MET A 1 -3.46 3.96 5.50
N PHE A 2 -3.53 4.18 6.81
CA PHE A 2 -3.74 3.11 7.80
C PHE A 2 -4.99 2.24 7.56
N LEU A 3 -6.10 2.83 7.11
CA LEU A 3 -7.34 2.10 6.81
C LEU A 3 -7.20 1.06 5.69
N PHE A 4 -6.38 1.33 4.66
CA PHE A 4 -6.08 0.34 3.62
C PHE A 4 -5.31 -0.86 4.17
N ARG A 5 -4.44 -0.64 5.17
CA ARG A 5 -3.66 -1.70 5.82
C ARG A 5 -4.52 -2.55 6.74
N PHE A 6 -5.38 -1.93 7.56
CA PHE A 6 -6.29 -2.66 8.45
C PHE A 6 -7.31 -3.52 7.70
N THR A 7 -7.69 -3.11 6.49
CA THR A 7 -8.61 -3.87 5.65
C THR A 7 -7.92 -4.88 4.72
N CYS A 8 -6.58 -4.91 4.70
CA CYS A 8 -5.81 -5.79 3.82
C CYS A 8 -5.98 -7.27 4.19
N TYR A 9 -5.86 -8.15 3.19
CA TYR A 9 -5.95 -9.62 3.31
C TYR A 9 -5.08 -10.19 4.46
N TYR A 10 -3.93 -9.56 4.75
CA TYR A 10 -3.08 -9.95 5.88
C TYR A 10 -3.75 -9.71 7.24
N TYR A 11 -4.24 -8.50 7.49
CA TYR A 11 -4.96 -8.18 8.72
C TYR A 11 -6.28 -8.93 8.79
N ARG A 12 -6.96 -9.12 7.65
CA ARG A 12 -8.11 -10.02 7.50
C ARG A 12 -7.81 -11.41 8.05
N LYS A 13 -6.73 -12.05 7.59
CA LYS A 13 -6.33 -13.39 8.06
C LYS A 13 -6.03 -13.40 9.56
N ALA A 14 -5.41 -12.35 10.10
CA ALA A 14 -5.20 -12.21 11.54
C ALA A 14 -6.55 -12.14 12.28
N TYR A 15 -7.46 -11.25 11.87
CA TYR A 15 -8.77 -11.10 12.50
C TYR A 15 -9.62 -12.37 12.45
N TYR A 16 -9.64 -13.03 11.30
CA TYR A 16 -10.38 -14.28 11.12
C TYR A 16 -9.81 -15.44 11.94
N ARG A 17 -8.53 -15.43 12.29
CA ARG A 17 -7.90 -16.48 13.11
C ARG A 17 -7.91 -16.19 14.60
N SER A 18 -7.66 -14.95 15.01
CA SER A 18 -7.58 -14.59 16.43
C SER A 18 -8.93 -14.26 17.05
N PHE A 19 -9.84 -13.63 16.31
CA PHE A 19 -11.14 -13.19 16.84
C PHE A 19 -12.32 -13.99 16.29
N TRP A 20 -12.28 -14.43 15.03
CA TRP A 20 -13.39 -15.15 14.40
C TRP A 20 -13.20 -16.67 14.29
N GLN A 21 -12.00 -17.17 14.59
CA GLN A 21 -11.64 -18.60 14.56
C GLN A 21 -12.20 -19.38 13.36
N SER A 22 -12.13 -18.80 12.15
CA SER A 22 -12.64 -19.42 10.92
C SER A 22 -11.79 -19.01 9.72
N PRO A 23 -10.90 -19.87 9.19
CA PRO A 23 -10.58 -21.21 9.68
C PRO A 23 -9.64 -21.17 10.91
N THR A 24 -9.92 -22.00 11.92
CA THR A 24 -8.95 -22.31 12.98
C THR A 24 -7.70 -22.98 12.40
N ALA A 25 -6.62 -23.04 13.17
CA ALA A 25 -5.45 -23.84 12.79
C ALA A 25 -5.89 -25.31 12.61
N CYS A 26 -5.25 -26.04 11.69
CA CYS A 26 -5.64 -27.40 11.26
C CYS A 26 -5.72 -28.46 12.38
N ALA A 27 -5.31 -28.13 13.61
CA ALA A 27 -5.36 -28.99 14.79
C ALA A 27 -6.54 -28.68 15.74
N VAL A 28 -7.35 -27.65 15.47
CA VAL A 28 -8.44 -27.21 16.35
C VAL A 28 -9.76 -27.22 15.57
N ASN A 29 -10.76 -27.93 16.07
CA ASN A 29 -12.09 -27.98 15.47
C ASN A 29 -12.69 -26.56 15.39
N GLU A 30 -13.24 -26.22 14.22
CA GLU A 30 -13.89 -24.92 14.03
C GLU A 30 -15.11 -24.81 14.95
N PRO A 31 -15.22 -23.76 15.78
CA PRO A 31 -16.35 -23.59 16.70
C PRO A 31 -17.65 -23.23 15.97
N HIS A 32 -17.58 -22.84 14.69
CA HIS A 32 -18.71 -22.32 13.92
C HIS A 32 -19.31 -23.38 12.98
N LYS A 33 -20.57 -23.78 13.23
CA LYS A 33 -21.33 -24.70 12.35
C LYS A 33 -21.81 -24.07 11.02
N LYS A 34 -21.87 -22.74 10.94
CA LYS A 34 -22.28 -21.97 9.74
C LYS A 34 -21.36 -20.78 9.55
N TYR A 35 -20.85 -20.59 8.33
CA TYR A 35 -20.07 -19.43 7.94
C TYR A 35 -21.01 -18.22 7.77
N SER A 36 -21.02 -17.29 8.74
CA SER A 36 -21.80 -16.05 8.60
C SER A 36 -21.13 -15.00 7.71
N GLY A 37 -19.86 -15.21 7.34
CA GLY A 37 -19.12 -14.39 6.38
C GLY A 37 -18.93 -12.91 6.76
N GLU A 38 -18.43 -12.16 5.77
CA GLU A 38 -18.09 -10.72 5.78
C GLU A 38 -19.31 -9.77 5.98
N SER A 39 -20.52 -10.30 6.16
CA SER A 39 -21.77 -9.54 6.24
C SER A 39 -22.18 -9.14 7.67
N ARG A 40 -21.39 -9.51 8.69
CA ARG A 40 -21.66 -9.19 10.10
C ARG A 40 -20.59 -8.31 10.69
N PHE A 41 -20.98 -7.33 11.51
CA PHE A 41 -20.05 -6.45 12.23
C PHE A 41 -19.18 -7.30 13.16
N PRO A 42 -17.83 -7.18 13.16
CA PRO A 42 -16.97 -6.13 12.60
C PRO A 42 -16.36 -6.42 11.20
N LEU A 43 -16.70 -7.55 10.56
CA LEU A 43 -16.11 -7.99 9.29
C LEU A 43 -16.63 -7.23 8.05
N LEU A 44 -17.68 -6.40 8.18
CA LEU A 44 -18.16 -5.51 7.11
C LEU A 44 -17.05 -4.60 6.56
N GLY A 45 -16.14 -4.14 7.43
CA GLY A 45 -15.04 -3.24 7.05
C GLY A 45 -14.04 -3.90 6.09
N GLN A 46 -14.01 -5.22 5.98
CA GLN A 46 -13.08 -5.91 5.10
C GLN A 46 -13.48 -5.84 3.63
N ASN A 47 -14.79 -5.69 3.35
CA ASN A 47 -15.27 -5.39 2.01
C ASN A 47 -14.86 -3.97 1.55
N SER A 48 -14.58 -3.07 2.49
CA SER A 48 -14.11 -1.70 2.20
C SER A 48 -12.69 -1.64 1.65
N HIS A 49 -11.91 -2.74 1.73
CA HIS A 49 -10.58 -2.80 1.13
C HIS A 49 -10.59 -2.46 -0.36
N ARG A 50 -11.70 -2.79 -1.05
CA ARG A 50 -11.92 -2.44 -2.46
C ARG A 50 -11.97 -0.92 -2.67
N TYR A 51 -12.62 -0.17 -1.77
CA TYR A 51 -12.69 1.29 -1.83
C TYR A 51 -11.39 1.94 -1.37
N PHE A 52 -10.74 1.36 -0.36
CA PHE A 52 -9.46 1.87 0.15
C PHE A 52 -8.32 1.78 -0.88
N PHE A 53 -8.38 0.85 -1.84
CA PHE A 53 -7.44 0.84 -2.96
C PHE A 53 -7.52 2.12 -3.81
N TYR A 54 -8.73 2.58 -4.15
CA TYR A 54 -8.92 3.81 -4.92
C TYR A 54 -8.47 5.05 -4.14
N ILE A 55 -8.75 5.10 -2.84
CA ILE A 55 -8.30 6.18 -1.95
C ILE A 55 -6.77 6.17 -1.84
N ALA A 56 -6.15 4.99 -1.68
CA ALA A 56 -4.70 4.87 -1.61
C ALA A 56 -4.02 5.29 -2.92
N ALA A 57 -4.61 4.95 -4.07
CA ALA A 57 -4.13 5.42 -5.37
C ALA A 57 -4.23 6.94 -5.49
N LEU A 58 -5.34 7.55 -5.05
CA LEU A 58 -5.54 9.00 -5.06
C LEU A 58 -4.52 9.71 -4.16
N ILE A 59 -4.31 9.21 -2.93
CA ILE A 59 -3.29 9.75 -2.01
C ILE A 59 -1.89 9.62 -2.62
N SER A 60 -1.58 8.51 -3.29
CA SER A 60 -0.28 8.31 -3.95
C SER A 60 -0.06 9.32 -5.09
N ILE A 61 -1.11 9.67 -5.84
CA ILE A 61 -1.05 10.72 -6.86
C ILE A 61 -0.74 12.07 -6.23
N ILE A 62 -1.44 12.44 -5.15
CA ILE A 62 -1.18 13.72 -4.45
C ILE A 62 0.27 13.76 -3.95
N ASN A 63 0.74 12.69 -3.29
CA ASN A 63 2.13 12.62 -2.82
C ASN A 63 3.14 12.68 -3.97
N THR A 64 2.77 12.19 -5.17
CA THR A 64 3.61 12.33 -6.36
C THR A 64 3.73 13.79 -6.78
N ILE A 65 2.64 14.56 -6.74
CA ILE A 65 2.66 16.00 -7.01
C ILE A 65 3.51 16.73 -5.97
N ASP A 66 3.35 16.40 -4.68
CA ASP A 66 4.14 17.00 -3.60
C ASP A 66 5.64 16.70 -3.76
N ALA A 67 5.99 15.46 -4.18
CA ALA A 67 7.36 15.11 -4.50
C ALA A 67 7.91 15.91 -5.70
N PHE A 68 7.11 16.16 -6.74
CA PHE A 68 7.54 17.04 -7.84
C PHE A 68 7.75 18.48 -7.38
N HIS A 69 6.86 19.03 -6.57
CA HIS A 69 7.02 20.36 -6.00
C HIS A 69 8.26 20.45 -5.09
N SER A 70 8.65 19.37 -4.43
CA SER A 70 9.87 19.35 -3.60
C SER A 70 11.18 19.54 -4.37
N PHE A 71 11.16 19.44 -5.71
CA PHE A 71 12.33 19.73 -6.57
C PHE A 71 12.39 21.19 -7.05
N GLN A 72 11.36 21.98 -6.76
CA GLN A 72 11.27 23.38 -7.17
C GLN A 72 11.51 24.29 -5.95
N SER A 73 12.48 25.19 -6.06
CA SER A 73 12.73 26.23 -5.07
C SER A 73 11.67 27.34 -5.15
N GLU A 74 11.56 28.17 -4.11
CA GLU A 74 10.64 29.31 -4.06
C GLU A 74 10.90 30.32 -5.20
N ASP A 75 12.14 30.41 -5.67
CA ASP A 75 12.56 31.25 -6.79
C ASP A 75 12.28 30.62 -8.17
N GLY A 76 11.70 29.41 -8.22
CA GLY A 76 11.43 28.65 -9.44
C GLY A 76 12.65 27.94 -10.03
N SER A 77 13.81 27.97 -9.35
CA SER A 77 14.99 27.18 -9.72
C SER A 77 14.78 25.69 -9.41
N TRP A 78 15.34 24.83 -10.25
CA TRP A 78 15.33 23.39 -10.03
C TRP A 78 16.52 22.99 -9.17
N GLY A 79 16.26 22.21 -8.13
CA GLY A 79 17.32 21.68 -7.28
C GLY A 79 16.92 20.39 -6.59
N VAL A 80 17.92 19.70 -6.04
CA VAL A 80 17.73 18.44 -5.34
C VAL A 80 18.10 18.64 -3.89
N GLY A 81 17.10 18.61 -3.01
CA GLY A 81 17.30 18.54 -1.57
C GLY A 81 17.36 17.09 -1.08
N VAL A 82 17.97 16.90 0.09
CA VAL A 82 17.83 15.64 0.82
C VAL A 82 16.35 15.36 1.10
N GLY A 83 15.55 16.38 1.40
CA GLY A 83 14.09 16.30 1.49
C GLY A 83 13.42 15.75 0.22
N SER A 84 13.81 16.25 -0.97
CA SER A 84 13.25 15.79 -2.25
C SER A 84 13.54 14.31 -2.51
N ILE A 85 14.74 13.84 -2.14
CA ILE A 85 15.12 12.42 -2.24
C ILE A 85 14.27 11.56 -1.29
N VAL A 86 14.10 11.99 -0.04
CA VAL A 86 13.31 11.27 0.97
C VAL A 86 11.84 11.17 0.54
N LEU A 87 11.24 12.27 0.06
CA LEU A 87 9.86 12.30 -0.43
C LEU A 87 9.68 11.43 -1.68
N THR A 88 10.62 11.50 -2.63
CA THR A 88 10.59 10.66 -3.83
C THR A 88 10.69 9.17 -3.50
N ALA A 89 11.62 8.80 -2.60
CA ALA A 89 11.75 7.42 -2.13
C ALA A 89 10.46 6.94 -1.45
N ASN A 90 9.80 7.80 -0.67
CA ASN A 90 8.52 7.50 -0.05
C ASN A 90 7.44 7.21 -1.11
N VAL A 91 7.29 8.09 -2.10
CA VAL A 91 6.32 7.94 -3.20
C VAL A 91 6.55 6.66 -4.00
N VAL A 92 7.80 6.33 -4.33
CA VAL A 92 8.13 5.08 -5.04
C VAL A 92 7.68 3.86 -4.22
N LEU A 93 7.92 3.87 -2.91
CA LEU A 93 7.47 2.80 -2.02
C LEU A 93 5.93 2.73 -1.92
N LEU A 94 5.24 3.88 -1.89
CA LEU A 94 3.77 3.95 -1.92
C LEU A 94 3.19 3.31 -3.18
N TRP A 95 3.77 3.61 -4.34
CA TRP A 95 3.38 3.02 -5.62
C TRP A 95 3.67 1.52 -5.66
N ALA A 96 4.83 1.08 -5.17
CA ALA A 96 5.17 -0.35 -5.08
C ALA A 96 4.18 -1.11 -4.18
N TYR A 97 3.79 -0.51 -3.06
CA TYR A 97 2.80 -1.10 -2.15
C TYR A 97 1.40 -1.15 -2.79
N THR A 98 0.98 -0.10 -3.49
CA THR A 98 -0.30 -0.04 -4.21
C THR A 98 -0.33 -1.07 -5.35
N ALA A 99 0.74 -1.19 -6.14
CA ALA A 99 0.85 -2.16 -7.22
C ALA A 99 0.90 -3.62 -6.74
N SER A 100 1.45 -3.87 -5.54
CA SER A 100 1.56 -5.23 -4.98
C SER A 100 0.24 -5.78 -4.40
N CYS A 101 -0.84 -5.00 -4.35
CA CYS A 101 -2.07 -5.46 -3.70
C CYS A 101 -2.83 -6.54 -4.52
N HIS A 102 -3.66 -7.33 -3.82
CA HIS A 102 -4.52 -8.33 -4.45
C HIS A 102 -5.54 -7.72 -5.42
N SER A 103 -6.03 -6.51 -5.15
CA SER A 103 -6.94 -5.78 -6.04
C SER A 103 -6.29 -5.48 -7.39
N CYS A 104 -5.03 -5.03 -7.40
CA CYS A 104 -4.27 -4.77 -8.62
C CYS A 104 -4.02 -6.07 -9.39
N ARG A 105 -3.67 -7.17 -8.70
CA ARG A 105 -3.55 -8.49 -9.33
C ARG A 105 -4.85 -8.93 -10.01
N HIS A 106 -5.99 -8.71 -9.36
CA HIS A 106 -7.30 -9.05 -9.91
C HIS A 106 -7.68 -8.15 -11.09
N ILE A 107 -7.31 -6.87 -11.09
CA ILE A 107 -7.53 -5.97 -12.25
C ILE A 107 -6.69 -6.42 -13.46
N MET A 108 -5.42 -6.79 -13.23
CA MET A 108 -4.50 -7.22 -14.29
C MET A 108 -4.84 -8.61 -14.85
N GLY A 109 -5.27 -9.54 -13.98
CA GLY A 109 -5.56 -10.94 -14.32
C GLY A 109 -7.05 -11.29 -14.48
N GLY A 110 -7.96 -10.39 -14.14
CA GLY A 110 -9.39 -10.66 -14.10
C GLY A 110 -9.97 -10.96 -15.48
N ARG A 111 -10.79 -12.02 -15.56
CA ARG A 111 -11.47 -12.49 -16.79
C ARG A 111 -10.54 -12.93 -17.93
N LEU A 112 -9.27 -13.23 -17.67
CA LEU A 112 -8.40 -13.87 -18.66
C LEU A 112 -8.76 -15.36 -18.79
N THR A 113 -9.49 -15.70 -19.85
CA THR A 113 -9.82 -17.09 -20.22
C THR A 113 -8.77 -17.74 -21.11
N ASN A 114 -7.91 -16.94 -21.76
CA ASN A 114 -6.85 -17.41 -22.65
C ASN A 114 -5.55 -16.63 -22.41
N PHE A 115 -4.58 -17.25 -21.73
CA PHE A 115 -3.29 -16.61 -21.45
C PHE A 115 -2.42 -16.42 -22.69
N SER A 116 -2.55 -17.31 -23.68
CA SER A 116 -1.76 -17.25 -24.94
C SER A 116 -2.16 -16.09 -25.86
N LYS A 117 -3.40 -15.58 -25.80
CA LYS A 117 -3.88 -14.49 -26.66
C LYS A 117 -3.57 -13.08 -26.10
N HIS A 118 -3.13 -13.00 -24.85
CA HIS A 118 -2.87 -11.73 -24.17
C HIS A 118 -1.54 -11.74 -23.39
N PRO A 119 -0.39 -11.86 -24.09
CA PRO A 119 0.92 -12.00 -23.45
C PRO A 119 1.30 -10.80 -22.58
N LEU A 120 0.89 -9.58 -22.95
CA LEU A 120 1.17 -8.38 -22.16
C LEU A 120 0.42 -8.39 -20.82
N ARG A 121 -0.85 -8.79 -20.81
CA ARG A 121 -1.65 -8.89 -19.57
C ARG A 121 -1.14 -10.02 -18.68
N TYR A 122 -0.73 -11.14 -19.28
CA TYR A 122 -0.11 -12.24 -18.54
C TYR A 122 1.23 -11.86 -17.91
N LYS A 123 2.09 -11.11 -18.63
CA LYS A 123 3.35 -10.55 -18.08
C LYS A 123 3.08 -9.58 -16.93
N GLY A 124 2.14 -8.65 -17.10
CA GLY A 124 1.74 -7.70 -16.06
C GLY A 124 1.17 -8.40 -14.82
N TRP A 125 0.29 -9.39 -15.01
CA TRP A 125 -0.23 -10.21 -13.92
C TRP A 125 0.89 -10.99 -13.22
N THR A 126 1.83 -11.57 -13.96
CA THR A 126 2.96 -12.31 -13.37
C THR A 126 3.87 -11.40 -12.54
N PHE A 127 4.15 -10.20 -13.03
CA PHE A 127 4.92 -9.19 -12.29
C PHE A 127 4.21 -8.78 -10.99
N VAL A 128 2.93 -8.40 -11.08
CA VAL A 128 2.12 -8.04 -9.91
C VAL A 128 1.98 -9.23 -8.95
N SER A 129 1.89 -10.46 -9.46
CA SER A 129 1.85 -11.68 -8.64
C SER A 129 3.13 -11.89 -7.84
N LYS A 130 4.30 -11.60 -8.43
CA LYS A 130 5.59 -11.64 -7.71
C LYS A 130 5.66 -10.57 -6.63
N LEU A 131 5.24 -9.34 -6.95
CA LEU A 131 5.20 -8.24 -5.98
C LEU A 131 4.21 -8.51 -4.84
N ASN A 132 3.07 -9.12 -5.15
CA ASN A 132 2.05 -9.47 -4.17
C ASN A 132 2.55 -10.44 -3.10
N GLY A 133 3.47 -11.35 -3.44
CA GLY A 133 4.13 -12.21 -2.44
C GLY A 133 4.92 -11.43 -1.38
N LYS A 134 5.36 -10.20 -1.71
CA LYS A 134 6.05 -9.30 -0.78
C LYS A 134 5.16 -8.17 -0.26
N HIS A 135 3.85 -8.20 -0.50
CA HIS A 135 2.93 -7.12 -0.12
C HIS A 135 3.00 -6.78 1.38
N GLN A 136 3.18 -7.79 2.23
CA GLN A 136 3.36 -7.59 3.67
C GLN A 136 4.67 -6.84 3.98
N GLN A 137 5.79 -7.24 3.38
CA GLN A 137 7.08 -6.56 3.59
C GLN A 137 6.98 -5.10 3.11
N LEU A 138 6.38 -4.88 1.94
CA LEU A 138 6.14 -3.55 1.39
C LEU A 138 5.23 -2.69 2.29
N ALA A 139 4.28 -3.30 3.00
CA ALA A 139 3.43 -2.57 3.96
C ALA A 139 4.23 -2.02 5.16
N TRP A 140 5.18 -2.80 5.68
CA TRP A 140 6.04 -2.38 6.78
C TRP A 140 7.10 -1.37 6.33
N THR A 141 7.73 -1.59 5.18
CA THR A 141 8.73 -0.65 4.66
C THR A 141 8.11 0.70 4.33
N THR A 142 6.91 0.73 3.72
CA THR A 142 6.17 1.99 3.50
C THR A 142 5.72 2.66 4.78
N LEU A 143 5.49 1.92 5.87
CA LEU A 143 5.14 2.53 7.15
C LEU A 143 6.36 3.23 7.74
N ALA A 144 7.49 2.51 7.78
CA ALA A 144 8.73 3.06 8.26
C ALA A 144 9.17 4.28 7.43
N SER A 145 9.12 4.19 6.10
CA SER A 145 9.49 5.30 5.23
C SER A 145 8.59 6.52 5.41
N LEU A 146 7.30 6.32 5.70
CA LEU A 146 6.35 7.42 5.91
C LEU A 146 6.62 8.11 7.24
N VAL A 147 6.84 7.35 8.31
CA VAL A 147 7.23 7.93 9.60
C VAL A 147 8.55 8.69 9.49
N VAL A 148 9.53 8.14 8.75
CA VAL A 148 10.81 8.81 8.52
C VAL A 148 10.64 10.09 7.70
N ALA A 149 9.83 10.08 6.64
CA ALA A 149 9.57 11.26 5.83
C ALA A 149 8.85 12.36 6.63
N ASP A 150 7.80 12.00 7.37
CA ASP A 150 7.04 12.94 8.22
C ASP A 150 7.94 13.54 9.31
N PHE A 151 8.75 12.70 9.96
CA PHE A 151 9.71 13.16 10.95
C PHE A 151 10.78 14.07 10.35
N TYR A 152 11.29 13.75 9.15
CA TYR A 152 12.27 14.58 8.46
C TYR A 152 11.71 15.96 8.14
N VAL A 153 10.53 16.03 7.53
CA VAL A 153 9.85 17.30 7.20
C VAL A 153 9.56 18.10 8.47
N MET A 154 9.07 17.44 9.52
CA MET A 154 8.82 18.08 10.81
C MET A 154 10.13 18.62 11.44
N ALA A 155 11.22 17.86 11.40
CA ALA A 155 12.50 18.27 11.96
C ALA A 155 13.11 19.46 11.20
N VAL A 156 12.97 19.48 9.87
CA VAL A 156 13.37 20.63 9.04
C VAL A 156 12.50 21.85 9.35
N ALA A 157 11.17 21.69 9.39
CA ALA A 157 10.23 22.77 9.70
C ALA A 157 10.40 23.34 11.12
N ALA A 158 10.79 22.50 12.08
CA ALA A 158 11.10 22.90 13.45
C ALA A 158 12.50 23.53 13.60
N GLY A 159 13.30 23.56 12.53
CA GLY A 159 14.68 24.06 12.54
C GLY A 159 15.66 23.17 13.31
N TRP A 160 15.30 21.92 13.59
CA TRP A 160 16.17 20.96 14.28
C TRP A 160 17.25 20.39 13.37
N ILE A 161 16.96 20.31 12.07
CA ILE A 161 17.85 19.81 11.04
C ILE A 161 17.82 20.79 9.87
N THR A 162 19.00 21.13 9.34
CA THR A 162 19.11 21.91 8.11
C THR A 162 18.96 20.99 6.91
N ASP A 163 18.03 21.29 6.00
CA ASP A 163 17.92 20.55 4.74
C ASP A 163 19.08 20.95 3.83
N PHE A 164 19.93 19.99 3.48
CA PHE A 164 20.99 20.22 2.51
C PHE A 164 20.38 20.14 1.10
N ASN A 165 20.38 21.27 0.40
CA ASN A 165 19.87 21.40 -0.95
C ASN A 165 20.90 22.11 -1.84
N THR A 166 20.69 22.01 -3.15
CA THR A 166 21.61 22.55 -4.17
C THR A 166 21.27 23.96 -4.62
N PHE A 167 20.39 24.68 -3.91
CA PHE A 167 19.90 26.01 -4.27
C PHE A 167 20.04 26.98 -3.10
#